data_AF-A0A1Y2WZ96-F1
#
_entry.id   AF-A0A1Y2WZ96-F1
#
_cell.length_a   1.000
_cell.length_b   1.000
_cell.length_c   1.000
_cell.angle_alpha   90.00
_cell.angle_beta   90.00
_cell.angle_gamma   90.00
#
_symmetry.space_group_name_H-M   'P 1'
#
loop_
_entity.id
_entity.type
_entity.pdbx_description
1 polymer ?
#
loop_
_entity_poly.entity_id
_entity_poly.type
_entity_poly.pdbx_seq_one_letter_code
_entity_poly.pdbx_strand_id
1 'polypeptide(L)'
;MTSSAFHSPRRDEPVIVVVLFFLLHGRPGVGKTYTAECIATFTKRPLVFLTSSDIGTEPETVEVNLGKHFMRAKSWGAVLLIDEADVFMEWRSTADLVRNSLVAVFSGSLRVLERYDGILFLTTNRVGSFDDAFISRVHIQLYYPDFNDDQRRQIWQTFVNKLAKERGDYVRLNIDVKDYIRGAEVRALKWNGREIRNAFQTAVSLAEYDAEKGEDGKIIITDKHLRAVVELSKDFKDYLNELHRGDEAKRAERKYERLEQYDRN
;
A
#
# COMPACT_ATOMS: atom_id res chain seq x y z
N MET A 1 -9.72 -27.01 -21.81
CA MET A 1 -10.28 -26.13 -22.86
C MET A 1 -11.76 -26.00 -22.52
N THR A 2 -12.22 -24.96 -21.84
CA THR A 2 -12.58 -23.67 -22.45
C THR A 2 -12.43 -22.53 -21.45
N SER A 3 -11.53 -21.61 -21.77
CA SER A 3 -11.38 -20.29 -21.18
C SER A 3 -12.19 -19.32 -22.04
N SER A 4 -13.23 -18.69 -21.50
CA SER A 4 -13.74 -17.40 -22.00
C SER A 4 -14.76 -16.82 -21.00
N ALA A 5 -14.28 -16.08 -20.01
CA ALA A 5 -15.16 -15.26 -19.18
C ALA A 5 -14.50 -13.93 -18.77
N PHE A 6 -13.68 -13.34 -19.62
CA PHE A 6 -13.31 -11.92 -19.52
C PHE A 6 -13.06 -11.38 -20.93
N HIS A 7 -14.14 -11.16 -21.67
CA HIS A 7 -14.10 -10.46 -22.95
C HIS A 7 -13.87 -8.97 -22.67
N SER A 8 -12.89 -8.36 -23.35
CA SER A 8 -12.69 -6.91 -23.34
C SER A 8 -13.95 -6.24 -23.92
N PRO A 9 -14.54 -5.22 -23.27
CA PRO A 9 -15.77 -4.60 -23.78
C PRO A 9 -15.49 -3.90 -25.11
N ARG A 10 -16.39 -4.11 -26.07
CA ARG A 10 -16.39 -3.40 -27.36
C ARG A 10 -16.70 -1.92 -27.11
N ARG A 11 -16.10 -1.04 -27.91
CA ARG A 11 -16.11 0.42 -27.72
C ARG A 11 -17.51 1.08 -27.74
N ASP A 12 -18.55 0.36 -28.12
CA ASP A 12 -19.86 0.93 -28.48
C ASP A 12 -21.04 0.39 -27.64
N GLU A 13 -20.79 -0.40 -26.59
CA GLU A 13 -21.83 -0.77 -25.64
C GLU A 13 -21.94 0.27 -24.52
N PRO A 14 -23.15 0.66 -24.09
CA PRO A 14 -23.31 1.49 -22.91
C PRO A 14 -22.83 0.70 -21.70
N VAL A 15 -21.60 0.98 -21.26
CA VAL A 15 -21.15 0.57 -19.94
C VAL A 15 -22.15 1.18 -18.97
N ILE A 16 -22.95 0.35 -18.30
CA ILE A 16 -23.73 0.83 -17.16
C ILE A 16 -22.68 1.37 -16.19
N VAL A 17 -22.57 2.70 -16.12
CA VAL A 17 -21.55 3.34 -15.30
C VAL A 17 -22.04 3.28 -13.87
N VAL A 18 -21.73 2.17 -13.21
CA VAL A 18 -21.93 1.99 -11.79
C VAL A 18 -20.69 2.53 -11.10
N VAL A 19 -20.89 3.38 -10.09
CA VAL A 19 -19.81 3.83 -9.21
C VAL A 19 -19.19 2.60 -8.55
N LEU A 20 -17.89 2.36 -8.73
CA LEU A 20 -17.20 1.29 -8.01
C LEU A 20 -16.41 1.90 -6.85
N PHE A 21 -16.76 1.47 -5.64
CA PHE A 21 -16.19 2.03 -4.42
C PHE A 21 -15.52 0.90 -3.63
N PHE A 22 -14.18 0.95 -3.61
CA PHE A 22 -13.32 -0.01 -2.93
C PHE A 22 -12.74 0.58 -1.64
N LEU A 23 -12.83 -0.17 -0.56
CA LEU A 23 -12.06 0.05 0.66
C LEU A 23 -10.97 -1.01 0.76
N LEU A 24 -9.70 -0.59 0.71
CA LEU A 24 -8.54 -1.45 0.87
C LEU A 24 -8.00 -1.29 2.29
N HIS A 25 -7.99 -2.35 3.08
CA HIS A 25 -7.52 -2.28 4.46
C HIS A 25 -6.51 -3.38 4.78
N GLY A 26 -5.57 -3.09 5.67
CA GLY A 26 -4.50 -4.02 6.03
C GLY A 26 -3.26 -3.27 6.51
N ARG A 27 -2.16 -4.00 6.71
CA ARG A 27 -0.90 -3.42 7.19
C ARG A 27 -0.26 -2.42 6.23
N PRO A 28 0.56 -1.47 6.73
CA PRO A 28 1.39 -0.66 5.85
C PRO A 28 2.31 -1.54 4.99
N GLY A 29 2.48 -1.18 3.72
CA GLY A 29 3.45 -1.86 2.83
C GLY A 29 2.99 -3.21 2.23
N VAL A 30 1.72 -3.58 2.34
CA VAL A 30 1.15 -4.81 1.74
C VAL A 30 0.60 -4.62 0.31
N GLY A 31 0.77 -3.44 -0.29
CA GLY A 31 0.38 -3.20 -1.69
C GLY A 31 -1.01 -2.60 -1.93
N LYS A 32 -1.69 -2.09 -0.89
CA LYS A 32 -3.01 -1.42 -1.03
C LYS A 32 -3.00 -0.32 -2.10
N THR A 33 -2.11 0.65 -1.96
CA THR A 33 -1.94 1.77 -2.89
C THR A 33 -1.54 1.27 -4.28
N TYR A 34 -0.67 0.27 -4.35
CA TYR A 34 -0.19 -0.33 -5.60
C TYR A 34 -1.34 -0.99 -6.39
N THR A 35 -2.32 -1.61 -5.72
CA THR A 35 -3.49 -2.16 -6.41
C THR A 35 -4.26 -1.08 -7.19
N ALA A 36 -4.45 0.11 -6.62
CA ALA A 36 -5.13 1.20 -7.32
C ALA A 36 -4.34 1.67 -8.55
N GLU A 37 -3.02 1.76 -8.45
CA GLU A 37 -2.12 2.07 -9.58
C GLU A 37 -2.23 1.01 -10.69
N CYS A 38 -2.25 -0.27 -10.33
CA CYS A 38 -2.42 -1.37 -11.28
C CYS A 38 -3.78 -1.29 -11.99
N ILE A 39 -4.85 -1.00 -11.27
CA ILE A 39 -6.20 -0.85 -11.85
C ILE A 39 -6.28 0.36 -12.78
N ALA A 40 -5.69 1.50 -12.40
CA ALA A 40 -5.62 2.67 -13.25
C ALA A 40 -4.87 2.36 -14.56
N THR A 41 -3.73 1.68 -14.45
CA THR A 41 -2.93 1.22 -15.61
C THR A 41 -3.71 0.25 -16.49
N PHE A 42 -4.34 -0.76 -15.90
CA PHE A 42 -5.13 -1.78 -16.61
C PHE A 42 -6.32 -1.17 -17.34
N THR A 43 -7.04 -0.25 -16.70
CA THR A 43 -8.18 0.47 -17.29
C THR A 43 -7.76 1.60 -18.23
N LYS A 44 -6.45 1.89 -18.34
CA LYS A 44 -5.86 2.99 -19.12
C LYS A 44 -6.47 4.36 -18.74
N ARG A 45 -6.75 4.55 -17.45
CA ARG A 45 -7.30 5.80 -16.91
C ARG A 45 -6.24 6.49 -16.05
N PRO A 46 -6.19 7.83 -16.03
CA PRO A 46 -5.32 8.56 -15.10
C PRO A 46 -5.64 8.17 -13.66
N LEU A 47 -4.63 8.18 -12.78
CA LEU A 47 -4.82 8.05 -11.34
C LEU A 47 -4.76 9.44 -10.71
N VAL A 48 -5.84 9.86 -10.05
CA VAL A 48 -5.82 11.01 -9.14
C VAL A 48 -5.54 10.47 -7.75
N PHE A 49 -4.37 10.80 -7.21
CA PHE A 49 -3.91 10.41 -5.88
C PHE A 49 -4.11 11.57 -4.92
N LEU A 50 -4.83 11.34 -3.83
CA LEU A 50 -5.08 12.33 -2.77
C LEU A 50 -4.64 11.78 -1.41
N THR A 51 -4.07 12.67 -0.61
CA THR A 51 -3.73 12.44 0.80
C THR A 51 -4.60 13.33 1.69
N SER A 52 -4.50 13.14 3.00
CA SER A 52 -5.14 14.03 3.97
C SER A 52 -4.68 15.49 3.87
N SER A 53 -3.45 15.73 3.42
CA SER A 53 -2.92 17.08 3.20
C SER A 53 -3.56 17.79 2.01
N ASP A 54 -3.92 17.06 0.95
CA ASP A 54 -4.60 17.63 -0.23
C ASP A 54 -6.05 18.02 0.09
N ILE A 55 -6.67 17.23 0.96
CA ILE A 55 -8.07 17.41 1.36
C ILE A 55 -8.20 18.47 2.46
N GLY A 56 -7.26 18.51 3.40
CA GLY A 56 -7.30 19.34 4.60
C GLY A 56 -7.94 18.62 5.79
N THR A 57 -7.82 19.20 6.99
CA THR A 57 -8.31 18.60 8.25
C THR A 57 -9.38 19.44 8.93
N GLU A 58 -9.92 20.45 8.24
CA GLU A 58 -11.02 21.29 8.72
C GLU A 58 -12.28 20.99 7.90
N PRO A 59 -13.47 20.87 8.51
CA PRO A 59 -14.67 20.42 7.80
C PRO A 59 -14.98 21.22 6.53
N GLU A 60 -14.94 22.55 6.59
CA GLU A 60 -15.22 23.42 5.44
C GLU A 60 -14.22 23.22 4.29
N THR A 61 -12.94 23.08 4.64
CA THR A 61 -11.85 22.85 3.70
C THR A 61 -11.97 21.46 3.04
N VAL A 62 -12.33 20.44 3.81
CA VAL A 62 -12.54 19.06 3.34
C VAL A 62 -13.63 19.03 2.26
N GLU A 63 -14.80 19.63 2.51
CA GLU A 63 -15.92 19.64 1.57
C GLU A 63 -15.53 20.31 0.24
N VAL A 64 -14.93 21.49 0.32
CA VAL A 64 -14.53 22.28 -0.85
C VAL A 64 -13.46 21.56 -1.66
N ASN A 65 -12.43 21.02 -1.01
CA ASN A 65 -11.32 20.36 -1.70
C ASN A 65 -11.73 19.02 -2.29
N LEU A 66 -12.45 18.18 -1.55
CA LEU A 66 -13.00 16.93 -2.10
C LEU A 66 -13.88 17.20 -3.30
N GLY A 67 -14.80 18.16 -3.21
CA GLY A 67 -15.66 18.54 -4.33
C GLY A 67 -14.85 18.94 -5.58
N LYS A 68 -13.81 19.77 -5.42
CA LYS A 68 -12.91 20.16 -6.52
C LYS A 68 -12.18 18.97 -7.13
N HIS A 69 -11.60 18.10 -6.31
CA HIS A 69 -10.86 16.93 -6.78
C HIS A 69 -11.78 15.91 -7.46
N PHE A 70 -12.99 15.70 -6.95
CA PHE A 70 -13.99 14.83 -7.55
C PHE A 70 -14.43 15.34 -8.93
N MET A 71 -14.70 16.63 -9.06
CA MET A 71 -15.05 17.24 -10.36
C MET A 71 -13.91 17.10 -11.38
N ARG A 72 -12.66 17.25 -10.95
CA ARG A 72 -11.48 17.04 -11.80
C ARG A 72 -11.29 15.57 -12.18
N ALA A 73 -11.45 14.64 -11.24
CA ALA A 73 -11.37 13.21 -11.51
C ALA A 73 -12.46 12.78 -12.51
N LYS A 74 -13.67 13.34 -12.36
CA LYS A 74 -14.81 13.09 -13.26
C LYS A 74 -14.53 13.59 -14.67
N SER A 75 -14.03 14.82 -14.82
CA SER A 75 -13.74 15.38 -16.15
C SER A 75 -12.63 14.61 -16.90
N TRP A 76 -11.72 13.96 -16.16
CA TRP A 76 -10.66 13.13 -16.74
C TRP A 76 -11.04 11.65 -16.90
N GLY A 77 -12.20 11.22 -16.38
CA GLY A 77 -12.54 9.80 -16.30
C GLY A 77 -11.52 9.00 -15.48
N ALA A 78 -10.92 9.61 -14.47
CA ALA A 78 -9.81 9.07 -13.70
C ALA A 78 -10.25 8.00 -12.69
N VAL A 79 -9.31 7.14 -12.31
CA VAL A 79 -9.40 6.40 -11.05
C VAL A 79 -9.03 7.36 -9.94
N LEU A 80 -9.85 7.45 -8.90
CA LEU A 80 -9.57 8.27 -7.74
C LEU A 80 -9.08 7.38 -6.60
N LEU A 81 -8.01 7.79 -5.94
CA LEU A 81 -7.47 7.13 -4.76
C LEU A 81 -7.31 8.16 -3.65
N ILE A 82 -7.92 7.91 -2.49
CA ILE A 82 -7.60 8.62 -1.25
C ILE A 82 -6.82 7.67 -0.36
N ASP A 83 -5.56 7.98 -0.14
CA ASP A 83 -4.64 7.17 0.64
C ASP A 83 -4.69 7.57 2.11
N GLU A 84 -4.60 6.59 3.02
CA GLU A 84 -4.58 6.79 4.48
C GLU A 84 -5.77 7.63 4.96
N ALA A 85 -6.97 7.25 4.52
CA ALA A 85 -8.19 7.99 4.81
C ALA A 85 -8.72 7.74 6.24
N ASP A 86 -7.99 7.02 7.10
CA ASP A 86 -8.35 6.77 8.49
C ASP A 86 -8.53 8.06 9.31
N VAL A 87 -7.78 9.12 8.99
CA VAL A 87 -7.94 10.45 9.60
C VAL A 87 -9.36 11.02 9.42
N PHE A 88 -10.03 10.68 8.33
CA PHE A 88 -11.38 11.17 8.02
C PHE A 88 -12.50 10.25 8.50
N MET A 89 -12.16 9.06 9.01
CA MET A 89 -13.10 7.98 9.24
C MET A 89 -13.04 7.41 10.66
N GLU A 90 -12.17 7.96 11.51
CA GLU A 90 -11.98 7.51 12.89
C GLU A 90 -13.21 7.79 13.77
N TRP A 91 -13.52 6.89 14.72
CA TRP A 91 -14.74 6.87 15.54
C TRP A 91 -15.21 8.24 16.01
N ARG A 92 -16.53 8.44 15.92
CA ARG A 92 -17.19 9.57 16.56
C ARG A 92 -17.04 9.46 18.07
N SER A 93 -16.40 10.47 18.68
CA SER A 93 -16.30 10.57 20.13
C SER A 93 -17.32 11.57 20.62
N THR A 94 -18.03 11.26 21.71
CA THR A 94 -18.97 12.21 22.35
C THR A 94 -18.26 13.47 22.84
N ALA A 95 -16.94 13.42 23.05
CA ALA A 95 -16.13 14.54 23.52
C ALA A 95 -15.53 15.39 22.39
N ASP A 96 -15.57 14.96 21.14
CA ASP A 96 -14.86 15.62 20.03
C ASP A 96 -15.83 16.03 18.91
N LEU A 97 -16.44 17.20 19.08
CA LEU A 97 -17.39 17.78 18.13
C LEU A 97 -16.74 18.11 16.78
N VAL A 98 -15.46 18.51 16.78
CA VAL A 98 -14.73 18.86 15.54
C VAL A 98 -14.51 17.61 14.70
N ARG A 99 -14.06 16.52 15.32
CA ARG A 99 -13.88 15.24 14.64
C ARG A 99 -15.18 14.62 14.14
N ASN A 100 -16.25 14.70 14.94
CA ASN A 100 -17.56 14.26 14.50
C ASN A 100 -18.03 15.05 13.27
N SER A 101 -17.73 16.35 13.22
CA SER A 101 -18.02 17.20 12.07
C SER A 101 -17.18 16.81 10.85
N LEU A 102 -15.90 16.48 11.02
CA LEU A 102 -15.05 15.97 9.95
C LEU A 102 -15.57 14.66 9.35
N VAL A 103 -15.91 13.69 10.19
CA VAL A 103 -16.48 12.40 9.75
C VAL A 103 -17.81 12.62 9.04
N ALA A 104 -18.66 13.51 9.56
CA ALA A 104 -19.94 13.85 8.95
C ALA A 104 -19.79 14.52 7.59
N VAL A 105 -18.88 15.49 7.46
CA VAL A 105 -18.62 16.18 6.19
C VAL A 105 -17.96 15.25 5.17
N PHE A 106 -16.99 14.43 5.58
CA PHE A 106 -16.37 13.46 4.70
C PHE A 106 -17.41 12.44 4.19
N SER A 107 -18.14 11.79 5.10
CA SER A 107 -19.19 10.81 4.78
C SER A 107 -20.34 11.44 3.96
N GLY A 108 -20.70 12.69 4.26
CA GLY A 108 -21.67 13.49 3.50
C GLY A 108 -21.19 13.81 2.08
N SER A 109 -19.92 14.21 1.93
CA SER A 109 -19.27 14.46 0.64
C SER A 109 -19.22 13.19 -0.22
N LEU A 110 -19.10 12.01 0.39
CA LEU A 110 -19.21 10.75 -0.34
C LEU A 110 -20.64 10.44 -0.82
N ARG A 111 -21.70 11.03 -0.24
CA ARG A 111 -23.04 10.94 -0.86
C ARG A 111 -23.09 11.65 -2.21
N VAL A 112 -22.33 12.73 -2.36
CA VAL A 112 -22.19 13.40 -3.66
C VAL A 112 -21.49 12.47 -4.67
N LEU A 113 -20.66 11.53 -4.21
CA LEU A 113 -20.03 10.50 -5.04
C LEU A 113 -20.99 9.42 -5.53
N GLU A 114 -22.22 9.30 -5.02
CA GLU A 114 -23.22 8.44 -5.65
C GLU A 114 -23.52 8.90 -7.09
N ARG A 115 -23.16 10.14 -7.45
CA ARG A 115 -23.23 10.72 -8.80
C ARG A 115 -21.88 10.73 -9.53
N TYR A 116 -20.84 10.12 -8.96
CA TYR A 116 -19.51 10.02 -9.54
C TYR A 116 -19.40 8.81 -10.46
N ASP A 117 -19.33 9.07 -11.75
CA ASP A 117 -19.23 8.04 -12.79
C ASP A 117 -17.78 7.53 -12.92
N GLY A 118 -17.28 6.76 -11.94
CA GLY A 118 -15.90 6.27 -11.94
C GLY A 118 -15.53 5.26 -10.85
N ILE A 119 -14.22 5.03 -10.71
CA ILE A 119 -13.64 4.09 -9.74
C ILE A 119 -13.00 4.88 -8.60
N LEU A 120 -13.42 4.62 -7.36
CA LEU A 120 -12.84 5.17 -6.14
C LEU A 120 -12.20 4.07 -5.31
N PHE A 121 -10.94 4.29 -4.92
CA PHE A 121 -10.23 3.54 -3.90
C PHE A 121 -10.02 4.40 -2.67
N LEU A 122 -10.26 3.81 -1.50
CA LEU A 122 -9.79 4.33 -0.23
C LEU A 122 -8.85 3.31 0.40
N THR A 123 -7.75 3.77 0.96
CA THR A 123 -6.88 2.89 1.76
C THR A 123 -6.95 3.27 3.23
N THR A 124 -6.81 2.26 4.09
CA THR A 124 -6.70 2.48 5.53
C THR A 124 -5.75 1.47 6.16
N ASN A 125 -5.04 1.93 7.20
CA ASN A 125 -4.27 1.06 8.07
C ASN A 125 -5.05 0.69 9.35
N ARG A 126 -6.12 1.41 9.67
CA ARG A 126 -6.88 1.34 10.93
C ARG A 126 -8.36 1.07 10.67
N VAL A 127 -8.71 -0.15 10.26
CA VAL A 127 -10.11 -0.48 9.92
C VAL A 127 -11.03 -0.55 11.15
N GLY A 128 -10.47 -0.82 12.33
CA GLY A 128 -11.25 -0.94 13.58
C GLY A 128 -11.82 0.39 14.05
N SER A 129 -11.44 1.51 13.44
CA SER A 129 -11.92 2.83 13.80
C SER A 129 -13.10 3.36 12.98
N PHE A 130 -13.70 2.54 12.12
CA PHE A 130 -14.64 3.02 11.08
C PHE A 130 -16.08 3.20 11.57
N ASP A 131 -16.75 4.23 11.05
CA ASP A 131 -18.18 4.48 11.22
C ASP A 131 -19.02 3.49 10.38
N ASP A 132 -19.94 2.75 11.00
CA ASP A 132 -20.78 1.75 10.31
C ASP A 132 -21.60 2.34 9.15
N ALA A 133 -22.07 3.59 9.30
CA ALA A 133 -22.81 4.26 8.24
C ALA A 133 -21.92 4.53 7.02
N PHE A 134 -20.63 4.78 7.21
CA PHE A 134 -19.69 4.87 6.10
C PHE A 134 -19.50 3.50 5.41
N ILE A 135 -19.26 2.43 6.18
CA ILE A 135 -19.03 1.08 5.63
C ILE A 135 -20.21 0.64 4.75
N SER A 136 -21.43 1.00 5.13
CA SER A 136 -22.65 0.68 4.37
C SER A 136 -22.66 1.21 2.91
N ARG A 137 -21.81 2.18 2.58
CA ARG A 137 -21.69 2.78 1.24
C ARG A 137 -20.56 2.17 0.41
N VAL A 138 -19.68 1.38 1.03
CA VAL A 138 -18.56 0.75 0.32
C VAL A 138 -19.05 -0.50 -0.39
N HIS A 139 -18.93 -0.53 -1.72
CA HIS A 139 -19.34 -1.67 -2.53
C HIS A 139 -18.45 -2.90 -2.30
N ILE A 140 -17.14 -2.71 -2.20
CA ILE A 140 -16.18 -3.80 -2.07
C ILE A 140 -15.16 -3.46 -0.99
N GLN A 141 -15.03 -4.36 -0.02
CA GLN A 141 -14.06 -4.26 1.08
C GLN A 141 -13.02 -5.36 0.89
N LEU A 142 -11.76 -4.98 0.66
CA LEU A 142 -10.64 -5.91 0.43
C LEU A 142 -9.67 -5.85 1.60
N TYR A 143 -9.58 -6.97 2.31
CA TYR A 143 -8.55 -7.19 3.31
C TYR A 143 -7.24 -7.63 2.65
N TYR A 144 -6.16 -6.97 3.04
CA TYR A 144 -4.80 -7.34 2.64
C TYR A 144 -4.12 -8.02 3.83
N PRO A 145 -4.01 -9.36 3.81
CA PRO A 145 -3.24 -10.08 4.82
C PRO A 145 -1.76 -9.75 4.66
N ASP A 146 -1.00 -10.07 5.70
CA ASP A 146 0.44 -10.03 5.60
C ASP A 146 0.97 -11.04 4.59
N PHE A 147 2.14 -10.72 4.04
CA PHE A 147 2.82 -11.64 3.16
C PHE A 147 3.20 -12.91 3.89
N ASN A 148 3.04 -14.05 3.23
CA ASN A 148 3.72 -15.28 3.61
C ASN A 148 5.16 -15.27 3.06
N ASP A 149 5.96 -16.26 3.45
CA ASP A 149 7.38 -16.33 3.05
C ASP A 149 7.57 -16.49 1.54
N ASP A 150 6.66 -17.16 0.86
CA ASP A 150 6.71 -17.34 -0.60
C ASP A 150 6.40 -16.03 -1.32
N GLN A 151 5.42 -15.26 -0.85
CA GLN A 151 5.10 -13.92 -1.36
C GLN A 151 6.27 -12.95 -1.13
N ARG A 152 6.89 -12.96 0.06
CA ARG A 152 8.11 -12.16 0.31
C ARG A 152 9.22 -12.52 -0.66
N ARG A 153 9.43 -13.83 -0.91
CA ARG A 153 10.43 -14.31 -1.89
C ARG A 153 10.14 -13.79 -3.30
N GLN A 154 8.87 -13.77 -3.72
CA GLN A 154 8.47 -13.22 -5.02
C GLN A 154 8.75 -11.72 -5.12
N ILE A 155 8.49 -10.96 -4.04
CA ILE A 155 8.79 -9.52 -3.97
C ILE A 155 10.29 -9.28 -4.13
N TRP A 156 11.14 -10.01 -3.39
CA TRP A 156 12.59 -9.94 -3.54
C TRP A 156 13.04 -10.25 -4.97
N GLN A 157 12.50 -11.32 -5.56
CA GLN A 157 12.83 -11.71 -6.93
C GLN A 157 12.43 -10.63 -7.94
N THR A 158 11.32 -9.92 -7.69
CA THR A 158 10.87 -8.81 -8.53
C THR A 158 11.89 -7.68 -8.54
N PHE A 159 12.42 -7.28 -7.37
CA PHE A 159 13.45 -6.25 -7.28
C PHE A 159 14.79 -6.69 -7.89
N VAL A 160 15.19 -7.94 -7.68
CA VAL A 160 16.38 -8.54 -8.32
C VAL A 160 16.26 -8.51 -9.85
N ASN A 161 15.12 -8.94 -10.40
CA ASN A 161 14.89 -8.93 -11.84
C ASN A 161 14.84 -7.51 -12.40
N LYS A 162 14.23 -6.58 -11.67
CA LYS A 162 14.19 -5.17 -12.04
C LYS A 162 15.60 -4.58 -12.10
N LEU A 163 16.45 -4.83 -11.10
CA LEU A 163 17.83 -4.39 -11.10
C LEU A 163 18.61 -4.95 -12.29
N ALA A 164 18.48 -6.26 -12.56
CA ALA A 164 19.13 -6.90 -13.69
C ALA A 164 18.68 -6.29 -15.03
N LYS A 165 17.40 -5.92 -15.16
CA LYS A 165 16.86 -5.28 -16.36
C LYS A 165 17.31 -3.83 -16.54
N GLU A 166 17.35 -3.05 -15.46
CA GLU A 166 17.60 -1.61 -15.52
C GLU A 166 19.09 -1.24 -15.40
N ARG A 167 19.88 -2.05 -14.69
CA ARG A 167 21.29 -1.76 -14.35
C ARG A 167 22.23 -2.96 -14.57
N GLY A 168 21.78 -4.00 -15.27
CA GLY A 168 22.56 -5.25 -15.45
C GLY A 168 23.89 -5.07 -16.19
N ASP A 169 24.08 -3.96 -16.90
CA ASP A 169 25.34 -3.63 -17.56
C ASP A 169 26.42 -3.14 -16.58
N TYR A 170 26.02 -2.63 -15.41
CA TYR A 170 26.92 -2.00 -14.44
C TYR A 170 26.98 -2.74 -13.09
N VAL A 171 25.90 -3.42 -12.71
CA VAL A 171 25.74 -4.06 -11.40
C VAL A 171 25.30 -5.51 -11.57
N ARG A 172 25.87 -6.41 -10.78
CA ARG A 172 25.41 -7.80 -10.69
C ARG A 172 25.27 -8.26 -9.24
N LEU A 173 24.37 -9.22 -9.02
CA LEU A 173 24.26 -9.90 -7.74
C LEU A 173 25.11 -11.16 -7.71
N ASN A 174 25.81 -11.39 -6.61
CA ASN A 174 26.41 -12.68 -6.32
C ASN A 174 25.33 -13.74 -6.04
N ILE A 175 25.63 -15.02 -6.31
CA ILE A 175 24.72 -16.14 -6.08
C ILE A 175 24.37 -16.27 -4.59
N ASP A 176 25.34 -15.99 -3.72
CA ASP A 176 25.21 -16.06 -2.26
C ASP A 176 24.13 -15.09 -1.73
N VAL A 177 23.90 -13.97 -2.42
CA VAL A 177 22.82 -13.03 -2.07
C VAL A 177 21.45 -13.67 -2.24
N LYS A 178 21.25 -14.46 -3.31
CA LYS A 178 19.97 -15.13 -3.56
C LYS A 178 19.66 -16.16 -2.49
N ASP A 179 20.68 -16.85 -2.01
CA ASP A 179 20.54 -17.82 -0.92
C ASP A 179 20.35 -17.13 0.43
N TYR A 180 21.07 -16.02 0.67
CA TYR A 180 20.91 -15.22 1.89
C TYR A 180 19.50 -14.62 2.02
N ILE A 181 18.91 -14.10 0.93
CA ILE A 181 17.51 -13.63 0.90
C ILE A 181 16.51 -14.71 1.31
N ARG A 182 16.82 -15.99 1.03
CA ARG A 182 15.99 -17.15 1.41
C ARG A 182 16.30 -17.66 2.82
N GLY A 183 17.33 -17.12 3.45
CA GLY A 183 17.81 -17.48 4.78
C GLY A 183 16.78 -17.26 5.89
N ALA A 184 17.00 -17.91 7.03
CA ALA A 184 16.12 -17.78 8.20
C ALA A 184 16.17 -16.36 8.81
N GLU A 185 17.34 -15.70 8.77
CA GLU A 185 17.53 -14.34 9.30
C GLU A 185 16.60 -13.33 8.61
N VAL A 186 16.57 -13.32 7.28
CA VAL A 186 15.71 -12.42 6.50
C VAL A 186 14.24 -12.75 6.71
N ARG A 187 13.88 -14.04 6.81
CA ARG A 187 12.49 -14.47 7.07
C ARG A 187 12.00 -14.05 8.45
N ALA A 188 12.85 -14.14 9.47
CA ALA A 188 12.50 -13.76 10.84
C ALA A 188 12.10 -12.29 10.98
N LEU A 189 12.63 -11.40 10.12
CA LEU A 189 12.30 -9.98 10.11
C LEU A 189 10.87 -9.68 9.63
N LYS A 190 10.21 -10.64 8.96
CA LYS A 190 8.84 -10.53 8.42
C LYS A 190 8.58 -9.23 7.64
N TRP A 191 9.58 -8.74 6.91
CA TRP A 191 9.49 -7.46 6.21
C TRP A 191 8.26 -7.37 5.28
N ASN A 192 7.63 -6.19 5.26
CA ASN A 192 6.62 -5.82 4.28
C ASN A 192 7.28 -5.37 2.96
N GLY A 193 6.47 -5.10 1.92
CA GLY A 193 7.00 -4.78 0.60
C GLY A 193 7.80 -3.47 0.56
N ARG A 194 7.46 -2.49 1.40
CA ARG A 194 8.21 -1.23 1.53
C ARG A 194 9.55 -1.46 2.22
N GLU A 195 9.57 -2.24 3.30
CA GLU A 195 10.81 -2.61 3.99
C GLU A 195 11.74 -3.42 3.08
N ILE A 196 11.22 -4.41 2.34
CA ILE A 196 12.02 -5.18 1.35
C ILE A 196 12.62 -4.25 0.29
N ARG A 197 11.82 -3.32 -0.26
CA ARG A 197 12.29 -2.34 -1.24
C ARG A 197 13.44 -1.50 -0.68
N ASN A 198 13.24 -0.95 0.52
CA ASN A 198 14.22 -0.07 1.15
C ASN A 198 15.50 -0.85 1.46
N ALA A 199 15.39 -2.05 2.03
CA ALA A 199 16.53 -2.89 2.35
C ALA A 199 17.35 -3.26 1.10
N PHE A 200 16.67 -3.63 0.02
CA PHE A 200 17.32 -3.91 -1.26
C PHE A 200 18.03 -2.67 -1.82
N GLN A 201 17.38 -1.51 -1.81
CA GLN A 201 17.99 -0.26 -2.28
C GLN A 201 19.21 0.14 -1.46
N THR A 202 19.15 0.02 -0.13
CA THR A 202 20.31 0.28 0.75
C THR A 202 21.46 -0.67 0.45
N ALA A 203 21.19 -1.98 0.27
CA ALA A 203 22.22 -2.95 -0.09
C ALA A 203 22.87 -2.63 -1.45
N VAL A 204 22.09 -2.20 -2.44
CA VAL A 204 22.61 -1.74 -3.74
C VAL A 204 23.50 -0.50 -3.55
N SER A 205 23.06 0.48 -2.77
CA SER A 205 23.86 1.70 -2.51
C SER A 205 25.16 1.41 -1.75
N LEU A 206 25.15 0.47 -0.81
CA LEU A 206 26.37 0.02 -0.13
C LEU A 206 27.35 -0.64 -1.10
N ALA A 207 26.85 -1.48 -2.01
CA ALA A 207 27.69 -2.08 -3.04
C ALA A 207 28.27 -1.04 -4.01
N GLU A 208 27.46 -0.06 -4.42
CA GLU A 208 27.91 1.05 -5.28
C GLU A 208 28.97 1.91 -4.59
N TYR A 209 28.87 2.10 -3.27
CA TYR A 209 29.85 2.82 -2.45
C TYR A 209 31.18 2.04 -2.31
N ASP A 210 31.10 0.75 -1.99
CA ASP A 210 32.29 -0.11 -1.88
C ASP A 210 33.01 -0.23 -3.23
N ALA A 211 32.27 -0.09 -4.34
CA ALA A 211 32.76 -0.11 -5.72
C ALA A 211 33.60 -1.36 -6.06
N GLU A 212 33.39 -2.46 -5.32
CA GLU A 212 34.02 -3.74 -5.56
C GLU A 212 33.52 -4.31 -6.89
N LYS A 213 34.46 -4.55 -7.81
CA LYS A 213 34.16 -5.04 -9.16
C LYS A 213 34.51 -6.51 -9.31
N GLY A 214 33.68 -7.21 -10.07
CA GLY A 214 33.97 -8.57 -10.51
C GLY A 214 34.94 -8.63 -11.67
N GLU A 215 35.29 -9.86 -12.06
CA GLU A 215 36.08 -10.14 -13.26
C GLU A 215 35.46 -9.56 -14.53
N ASP A 216 34.15 -9.39 -14.56
CA ASP A 216 33.37 -8.78 -15.64
C ASP A 216 33.32 -7.24 -15.58
N GLY A 217 34.05 -6.62 -14.65
CA GLY A 217 34.14 -5.16 -14.47
C GLY A 217 32.90 -4.51 -13.85
N LYS A 218 31.88 -5.31 -13.50
CA LYS A 218 30.61 -4.86 -12.89
C LYS A 218 30.72 -4.81 -11.38
N ILE A 219 30.01 -3.87 -10.76
CA ILE A 219 29.89 -3.79 -9.30
C ILE A 219 29.16 -5.03 -8.80
N ILE A 220 29.75 -5.72 -7.82
CA ILE A 220 29.16 -6.92 -7.22
C ILE A 220 28.41 -6.55 -5.94
N ILE A 221 27.12 -6.90 -5.89
CA ILE A 221 26.36 -6.94 -4.65
C ILE A 221 26.60 -8.30 -4.00
N THR A 222 27.16 -8.30 -2.79
CA THR A 222 27.46 -9.49 -1.99
C THR A 222 26.51 -9.62 -0.80
N ASP A 223 26.52 -10.77 -0.13
CA ASP A 223 25.68 -11.00 1.06
C ASP A 223 26.10 -10.09 2.23
N LYS A 224 27.38 -9.67 2.29
CA LYS A 224 27.87 -8.67 3.25
C LYS A 224 27.02 -7.39 3.25
N HIS A 225 26.68 -6.87 2.06
CA HIS A 225 25.86 -5.65 1.93
C HIS A 225 24.46 -5.86 2.50
N LEU A 226 23.86 -7.03 2.25
CA LEU A 226 22.52 -7.32 2.74
C LEU A 226 22.52 -7.66 4.24
N ARG A 227 23.55 -8.34 4.76
CA ARG A 227 23.75 -8.63 6.19
C ARG A 227 23.81 -7.36 7.02
N ALA A 228 24.58 -6.37 6.59
CA ALA A 228 24.66 -5.08 7.28
C ALA A 228 23.27 -4.43 7.44
N VAL A 229 22.43 -4.49 6.40
CA VAL A 229 21.07 -3.96 6.43
C VAL A 229 20.14 -4.78 7.32
N VAL A 230 20.28 -6.12 7.29
CA VAL A 230 19.52 -7.05 8.14
C VAL A 230 19.83 -6.82 9.61
N GLU A 231 21.10 -6.70 9.97
CA GLU A 231 21.56 -6.43 11.34
C GLU A 231 21.00 -5.11 11.87
N LEU A 232 21.16 -4.01 11.11
CA LEU A 232 20.61 -2.70 11.50
C LEU A 232 19.09 -2.74 11.68
N SER A 233 18.37 -3.43 10.79
CA SER A 233 16.92 -3.56 10.92
C SER A 233 16.50 -4.42 12.10
N LYS A 234 17.29 -5.45 12.44
CA LYS A 234 17.02 -6.34 13.56
C LYS A 234 17.16 -5.56 14.87
N ASP A 235 18.28 -4.87 15.06
CA ASP A 235 18.55 -4.07 16.26
C ASP A 235 17.47 -3.01 16.48
N PHE A 236 17.04 -2.33 15.41
CA PHE A 236 15.97 -1.34 15.49
C PHE A 236 14.61 -1.96 15.87
N LYS A 237 14.26 -3.13 15.31
CA LYS A 237 13.01 -3.82 15.64
C LYS A 237 13.02 -4.32 17.08
N ASP A 238 14.13 -4.88 17.54
CA ASP A 238 14.30 -5.35 18.91
C ASP A 238 14.16 -4.18 19.90
N TYR A 239 14.82 -3.04 19.62
CA TYR A 239 14.66 -1.80 20.39
C TYR A 239 13.19 -1.33 20.48
N LEU A 240 12.46 -1.29 19.36
CA LEU A 240 11.05 -0.87 19.38
C LEU A 240 10.15 -1.87 20.11
N ASN A 241 10.42 -3.17 19.98
CA ASN A 241 9.68 -4.22 20.66
C ASN A 241 9.85 -4.12 22.18
N GLU A 242 11.06 -3.82 22.65
CA GLU A 242 11.35 -3.54 24.06
C GLU A 242 10.64 -2.27 24.54
N LEU A 243 10.80 -1.16 23.81
CA LEU A 243 10.22 0.14 24.16
C LEU A 243 8.69 0.07 24.32
N HIS A 244 8.02 -0.65 23.42
CA HIS A 244 6.56 -0.73 23.41
C HIS A 244 5.99 -2.02 24.02
N ARG A 245 6.84 -2.90 24.57
CA ARG A 245 6.47 -4.20 25.14
C ARG A 245 5.59 -5.02 24.19
N GLY A 246 6.00 -5.13 22.92
CA GLY A 246 5.28 -5.86 21.88
C GLY A 246 5.50 -5.31 20.47
N ASP A 247 5.34 -6.19 19.48
CA ASP A 247 5.49 -5.87 18.07
C ASP A 247 4.37 -4.95 17.52
N GLU A 248 4.49 -4.51 16.26
CA GLU A 248 3.50 -3.62 15.63
C GLU A 248 2.09 -4.22 15.61
N ALA A 249 1.96 -5.54 15.45
CA ALA A 249 0.67 -6.19 15.40
C ALA A 249 -0.03 -6.15 16.76
N LYS A 250 0.66 -6.55 17.83
CA LYS A 250 0.15 -6.45 19.20
C LYS A 250 -0.15 -5.01 19.61
N ARG A 251 0.59 -4.03 19.07
CA ARG A 251 0.31 -2.60 19.29
C ARG A 251 -0.98 -2.16 18.59
N ALA A 252 -1.18 -2.53 17.33
CA ALA A 252 -2.40 -2.22 16.59
C ALA A 252 -3.63 -2.87 17.24
N GLU A 253 -3.52 -4.12 17.67
CA GLU A 253 -4.60 -4.83 18.37
C GLU A 253 -4.94 -4.18 19.72
N ARG A 254 -3.95 -3.86 20.55
CA ARG A 254 -4.15 -3.17 21.85
C ARG A 254 -4.85 -1.82 21.71
N LYS A 255 -4.75 -1.18 20.54
CA LYS A 255 -5.41 0.10 20.23
C LYS A 255 -6.73 -0.06 19.48
N TYR A 256 -7.19 -1.29 19.25
CA TYR A 256 -8.37 -1.59 18.45
C TYR A 256 -8.30 -1.04 17.01
N GLU A 257 -7.09 -0.85 16.48
CA GLU A 257 -6.89 -0.29 15.14
C GLU A 257 -7.12 -1.36 14.06
N ARG A 258 -6.66 -2.59 14.29
CA ARG A 258 -6.70 -3.70 13.31
C ARG A 258 -6.34 -5.04 13.97
N LEU A 259 -6.87 -6.15 13.44
CA LEU A 259 -6.44 -7.51 13.73
C LEU A 259 -5.47 -8.05 12.66
N GLU A 260 -4.44 -8.78 13.09
CA GLU A 260 -3.42 -9.36 12.19
C GLU A 260 -3.89 -10.69 11.57
N GLN A 261 -4.67 -11.48 12.32
CA GLN A 261 -5.27 -12.73 11.85
C GLN A 261 -6.78 -12.65 12.03
N TYR A 262 -7.50 -12.75 10.91
CA TYR A 262 -8.94 -13.01 10.88
C TYR A 262 -9.12 -14.32 10.14
N ASP A 263 -9.03 -15.43 10.86
CA ASP A 263 -9.34 -16.74 10.29
C ASP A 263 -10.86 -16.81 10.07
N ARG A 264 -11.26 -16.81 8.79
CA ARG A 264 -12.56 -17.36 8.41
C ARG A 264 -12.43 -18.87 8.48
N ASN A 265 -12.97 -19.46 9.54
CA ASN A 265 -13.41 -20.85 9.45
C ASN A 265 -14.37 -21.04 8.28
#